data_AF-G0U0N6-F1
#
_entry.id   AF-G0U0N6-F1
#
_cell.length_a   1.000
_cell.length_b   1.000
_cell.length_c   1.000
_cell.angle_alpha   90.00
_cell.angle_beta   90.00
_cell.angle_gamma   90.00
#
_symmetry.space_group_name_H-M   'P 1'
#
loop_
_entity.id
_entity.type
_entity.pdbx_description
1 polymer ?
#
loop_
_entity_poly.entity_id
_entity_poly.type
_entity_poly.pdbx_seq_one_letter_code
_entity_poly.pdbx_strand_id
1 'polypeptide(L)'
;LLHLPLRAPGVLGQSGGDDTRSWRSAGSLHPIQVEMQPFVRDMIDHAFSSYIKHAFPRDELRALSGSGRDTMGGYGWTLIDSLDTLAVAGFHAEFRRYAKWVEENVVFDRDVTVSVFETTIRALGGLLAAHFMYEEGIVPIVPEEHKYDGGLLRLAVDLANRLMPAFNTDTGIPYGSINLRHGVSPSETTIANNAGAGTLLMEMTVLSRVTGDDKYERAARRASEALFAARDGRTELMGTHINAQTGVWTLFESSVGGCIDSTIEYFIKSHSMTGNVGDWERFERSARAVHLYIMKGGMLLESSSFRNT
;
A
#
# COMPACT_ATOMS: atom_id res chain seq x y z
N LEU A 1 -19.37 10.48 -15.42
CA LEU A 1 -19.38 11.53 -14.37
C LEU A 1 -20.38 11.14 -13.30
N LEU A 2 -20.02 10.17 -12.47
CA LEU A 2 -20.85 9.67 -11.37
C LEU A 2 -20.30 10.28 -10.07
N HIS A 3 -21.04 11.25 -9.53
CA HIS A 3 -20.87 11.73 -8.17
C HIS A 3 -21.20 10.57 -7.20
N LEU A 4 -20.25 10.22 -6.34
CA LEU A 4 -20.48 9.34 -5.19
C LEU A 4 -21.30 10.08 -4.13
N PRO A 5 -22.52 9.64 -3.77
CA PRO A 5 -23.25 10.24 -2.67
C PRO A 5 -22.95 9.47 -1.37
N LEU A 6 -22.10 10.03 -0.52
CA LEU A 6 -21.99 9.61 0.87
C LEU A 6 -22.96 10.46 1.71
N ARG A 7 -24.14 9.91 2.02
CA ARG A 7 -24.90 10.18 3.28
C ARG A 7 -26.22 9.40 3.25
N ALA A 8 -26.37 8.45 4.18
CA ALA A 8 -27.69 7.95 4.58
C ALA A 8 -28.26 8.89 5.67
N PRO A 9 -29.58 9.19 5.68
CA PRO A 9 -30.15 10.17 6.61
C PRO A 9 -30.72 9.56 7.89
N GLY A 10 -30.53 10.29 9.01
CA GLY A 10 -31.29 10.16 10.27
C GLY A 10 -30.43 9.72 11.47
N VAL A 11 -30.54 10.26 12.68
CA VAL A 11 -31.40 11.28 13.31
C VAL A 11 -30.61 11.74 14.56
N LEU A 12 -30.52 13.06 14.81
CA LEU A 12 -30.61 13.74 16.13
C LEU A 12 -29.97 15.14 16.09
N GLY A 13 -30.74 16.14 16.50
CA GLY A 13 -30.23 17.37 17.14
C GLY A 13 -29.78 18.51 16.23
N GLN A 14 -30.63 19.52 16.08
CA GLN A 14 -30.25 20.84 15.56
C GLN A 14 -29.21 21.52 16.47
N SER A 15 -28.11 21.98 15.88
CA SER A 15 -27.54 23.34 15.98
C SER A 15 -26.01 23.32 15.90
N GLY A 16 -25.44 23.95 14.88
CA GLY A 16 -24.00 24.17 14.74
C GLY A 16 -23.54 23.90 13.31
N GLY A 17 -23.03 24.93 12.62
CA GLY A 17 -22.60 24.86 11.23
C GLY A 17 -21.61 23.72 10.97
N ASP A 18 -21.91 22.93 9.94
CA ASP A 18 -21.13 21.79 9.46
C ASP A 18 -19.82 22.29 8.80
N ASP A 19 -18.80 22.51 9.63
CA ASP A 19 -17.43 22.83 9.17
C ASP A 19 -16.66 21.55 8.85
N THR A 20 -17.09 20.83 7.81
CA THR A 20 -16.44 19.57 7.36
C THR A 20 -15.09 19.79 6.66
N ARG A 21 -14.40 20.91 6.93
CA ARG A 21 -13.06 21.23 6.40
C ARG A 21 -12.09 21.70 7.48
N SER A 22 -12.40 21.60 8.77
CA SER A 22 -11.54 22.15 9.83
C SER A 22 -10.13 21.55 9.90
N TRP A 23 -9.89 20.33 9.41
CA TRP A 23 -8.53 19.77 9.26
C TRP A 23 -7.68 20.50 8.20
N ARG A 24 -8.31 21.25 7.29
CA ARG A 24 -7.64 22.18 6.35
C ARG A 24 -7.54 23.60 6.90
N SER A 25 -8.31 23.97 7.92
CA SER A 25 -8.17 25.27 8.58
C SER A 25 -7.01 25.18 9.56
N ALA A 26 -5.83 25.52 9.06
CA ALA A 26 -4.62 25.68 9.85
C ALA A 26 -4.87 26.65 11.02
N GLY A 27 -4.98 26.12 12.23
CA GLY A 27 -4.23 26.73 13.32
C GLY A 27 -2.78 26.84 12.84
N SER A 28 -2.17 28.02 12.97
CA SER A 28 -0.82 28.32 12.48
C SER A 28 0.10 27.11 12.61
N LEU A 29 0.71 26.70 11.49
CA LEU A 29 1.72 25.62 11.49
C LEU A 29 2.68 25.85 12.66
N HIS A 30 3.04 24.76 13.35
CA HIS A 30 4.01 24.87 14.43
C HIS A 30 5.29 25.52 13.88
N PRO A 31 5.92 26.48 14.57
CA PRO A 31 7.06 27.22 14.02
C PRO A 31 8.16 26.34 13.41
N ILE A 32 8.43 25.19 14.04
CA ILE A 32 9.38 24.19 13.52
C ILE A 32 9.00 23.63 12.14
N GLN A 33 7.71 23.50 11.84
CA GLN A 33 7.25 22.99 10.54
C GLN A 33 7.51 24.01 9.44
N VAL A 34 7.28 25.31 9.72
CA VAL A 34 7.56 26.39 8.78
C VAL A 34 9.06 26.48 8.50
N GLU A 35 9.88 26.36 9.54
CA GLU A 35 11.34 26.38 9.40
C GLU A 35 11.88 25.15 8.65
N MET A 36 11.37 23.95 8.95
CA MET A 36 11.89 22.70 8.39
C MET A 36 11.40 22.38 6.98
N GLN A 37 10.26 22.91 6.56
CA GLN A 37 9.65 22.56 5.26
C GLN A 37 10.59 22.82 4.05
N PRO A 38 11.28 23.96 3.94
CA PRO A 38 12.28 24.17 2.88
C PRO A 38 13.41 23.14 2.91
N PHE A 39 13.95 22.80 4.09
CA PHE A 39 15.01 21.80 4.20
C PHE A 39 14.56 20.41 3.76
N VAL A 40 13.33 20.01 4.10
CA VAL A 40 12.76 18.74 3.62
C VAL A 40 12.63 18.76 2.11
N ARG A 41 12.17 19.88 1.53
CA ARG A 41 12.08 20.03 0.08
C ARG A 41 13.46 19.92 -0.59
N ASP A 42 14.49 20.55 -0.04
CA ASP A 42 15.86 20.47 -0.56
C ASP A 42 16.44 19.05 -0.47
N MET A 43 16.11 18.31 0.60
CA MET A 43 16.51 16.89 0.71
C MET A 43 15.81 16.01 -0.33
N ILE A 44 14.54 16.27 -0.64
CA ILE A 44 13.82 15.57 -1.72
C ILE A 44 14.49 15.86 -3.05
N ASP A 45 14.80 17.12 -3.37
CA ASP A 45 15.50 17.49 -4.60
C ASP A 45 16.88 16.83 -4.69
N HIS A 46 17.65 16.87 -3.61
CA HIS A 46 18.97 16.23 -3.54
C HIS A 46 18.90 14.72 -3.82
N ALA A 47 17.99 14.01 -3.15
CA ALA A 47 17.85 12.56 -3.31
C ALA A 47 17.33 12.19 -4.71
N PHE A 48 16.28 12.87 -5.17
CA PHE A 48 15.66 12.59 -6.46
C PHE A 48 16.58 12.92 -7.63
N SER A 49 17.21 14.10 -7.64
CA SER A 49 18.17 14.49 -8.68
C SER A 49 19.38 13.55 -8.72
N SER A 50 19.84 13.06 -7.56
CA SER A 50 20.89 12.05 -7.48
C SER A 50 20.46 10.72 -8.10
N TYR A 51 19.23 10.25 -7.80
CA TYR A 51 18.67 9.05 -8.43
C TYR A 51 18.60 9.20 -9.97
N ILE A 52 18.05 10.32 -10.45
CA ILE A 52 17.96 10.63 -11.88
C ILE A 52 19.33 10.62 -12.55
N LYS A 53 20.35 11.17 -11.89
CA LYS A 53 21.70 11.26 -12.45
C LYS A 53 22.46 9.93 -12.47
N HIS A 54 22.29 9.11 -11.44
CA HIS A 54 23.20 8.00 -11.16
C HIS A 54 22.58 6.60 -11.30
N ALA A 55 21.25 6.50 -11.29
CA ALA A 55 20.57 5.21 -11.26
C ALA A 55 19.45 5.06 -12.28
N PHE A 56 18.73 6.12 -12.61
CA PHE A 56 17.63 6.08 -13.57
C PHE A 56 18.07 5.45 -14.92
N PRO A 57 17.29 4.52 -15.51
CA PRO A 57 15.94 4.09 -15.09
C PRO A 57 15.93 2.81 -14.21
N ARG A 58 17.03 2.47 -13.54
CA ARG A 58 17.08 1.30 -12.66
C ARG A 58 16.22 1.50 -11.41
N ASP A 59 15.92 0.41 -10.73
CA ASP A 59 15.03 0.44 -9.57
C ASP A 59 15.55 1.33 -8.44
N GLU A 60 16.84 1.26 -8.09
CA GLU A 60 17.41 1.93 -6.92
C GLU A 60 18.78 2.56 -7.18
N LEU A 61 19.10 3.61 -6.40
CA LEU A 61 20.44 4.20 -6.31
C LEU A 61 21.26 3.57 -5.19
N ARG A 62 22.45 3.06 -5.52
CA ARG A 62 23.49 2.71 -4.54
C ARG A 62 24.29 3.97 -4.18
N ALA A 63 23.82 4.70 -3.17
CA ALA A 63 24.31 6.04 -2.82
C ALA A 63 25.83 6.12 -2.59
N LEU A 64 26.45 5.08 -2.01
CA LEU A 64 27.90 5.06 -1.75
C LEU A 64 28.74 4.88 -3.02
N SER A 65 28.27 4.07 -3.97
CA SER A 65 29.00 3.78 -5.21
C SER A 65 28.58 4.66 -6.39
N GLY A 66 27.48 5.41 -6.27
CA GLY A 66 26.95 6.26 -7.34
C GLY A 66 26.47 5.47 -8.56
N SER A 67 25.92 4.28 -8.35
CA SER A 67 25.45 3.38 -9.43
C SER A 67 24.05 2.85 -9.18
N GLY A 68 23.29 2.57 -10.25
CA GLY A 68 21.96 1.98 -10.13
C GLY A 68 21.95 0.45 -10.00
N ARG A 69 20.92 -0.10 -9.35
CA ARG A 69 20.67 -1.54 -9.24
C ARG A 69 19.18 -1.83 -9.47
N ASP A 70 18.90 -2.94 -10.16
CA ASP A 70 17.55 -3.50 -10.23
C ASP A 70 17.36 -4.49 -9.10
N THR A 71 16.39 -4.21 -8.22
CA THR A 71 16.04 -5.02 -7.05
C THR A 71 14.64 -5.59 -7.17
N MET A 72 13.75 -4.92 -7.90
CA MET A 72 12.31 -5.14 -7.89
C MET A 72 11.71 -5.00 -9.29
N GLY A 73 12.13 -5.89 -10.20
CA GLY A 73 11.54 -6.04 -11.53
C GLY A 73 12.18 -5.19 -12.65
N GLY A 74 13.04 -4.22 -12.32
CA GLY A 74 13.79 -3.42 -13.29
C GLY A 74 12.92 -2.50 -14.15
N TYR A 75 11.93 -1.86 -13.53
CA TYR A 75 10.98 -0.95 -14.18
C TYR A 75 11.01 0.46 -13.59
N GLY A 76 12.08 0.83 -12.88
CA GLY A 76 12.24 2.17 -12.32
C GLY A 76 11.46 2.33 -11.03
N TRP A 77 11.53 1.34 -10.15
CA TRP A 77 10.82 1.31 -8.88
C TRP A 77 10.86 2.61 -8.07
N THR A 78 12.05 3.17 -7.78
CA THR A 78 12.19 4.45 -7.06
C THR A 78 11.48 5.60 -7.79
N LEU A 79 11.47 5.60 -9.13
CA LEU A 79 10.76 6.64 -9.89
C LEU A 79 9.27 6.63 -9.59
N ILE A 80 8.63 5.46 -9.70
CA ILE A 80 7.19 5.29 -9.44
C ILE A 80 6.87 5.67 -7.99
N ASP A 81 7.65 5.16 -7.04
CA ASP A 81 7.50 5.37 -5.59
C ASP A 81 7.72 6.84 -5.17
N SER A 82 8.34 7.67 -6.02
CA SER A 82 8.63 9.08 -5.72
C SER A 82 7.62 10.06 -6.33
N LEU A 83 6.75 9.64 -7.25
CA LEU A 83 5.90 10.57 -8.01
C LEU A 83 4.96 11.38 -7.10
N ASP A 84 4.25 10.74 -6.19
CA ASP A 84 3.35 11.43 -5.26
C ASP A 84 4.11 12.38 -4.32
N THR A 85 5.33 12.02 -3.91
CA THR A 85 6.22 12.89 -3.13
C THR A 85 6.60 14.13 -3.91
N LEU A 86 6.95 14.01 -5.20
CA LEU A 86 7.21 15.17 -6.07
C LEU A 86 5.98 16.08 -6.18
N ALA A 87 4.79 15.50 -6.34
CA ALA A 87 3.56 16.25 -6.39
C ALA A 87 3.30 17.01 -5.08
N VAL A 88 3.29 16.32 -3.94
CA VAL A 88 3.01 16.91 -2.62
C VAL A 88 4.06 17.95 -2.22
N ALA A 89 5.33 17.71 -2.57
CA ALA A 89 6.42 18.64 -2.27
C ALA A 89 6.44 19.85 -3.20
N GLY A 90 5.64 19.88 -4.28
CA GLY A 90 5.51 21.00 -5.21
C GLY A 90 6.52 21.01 -6.36
N PHE A 91 7.07 19.85 -6.74
CA PHE A 91 7.91 19.64 -7.93
C PHE A 91 7.06 19.21 -9.12
N HIS A 92 6.09 20.05 -9.48
CA HIS A 92 5.04 19.69 -10.44
C HIS A 92 5.57 19.47 -11.88
N ALA A 93 6.62 20.19 -12.28
CA ALA A 93 7.22 20.03 -13.60
C ALA A 93 7.97 18.69 -13.70
N GLU A 94 8.74 18.34 -12.66
CA GLU A 94 9.41 17.05 -12.53
C GLU A 94 8.39 15.91 -12.49
N PHE A 95 7.34 16.05 -11.68
CA PHE A 95 6.24 15.09 -11.66
C PHE A 95 5.66 14.85 -13.05
N ARG A 96 5.29 15.89 -13.79
CA ARG A 96 4.72 15.74 -15.14
C ARG A 96 5.68 15.04 -16.08
N ARG A 97 6.95 15.46 -16.08
CA ARG A 97 8.00 14.87 -16.91
C ARG A 97 8.15 13.38 -16.65
N TYR A 98 8.21 12.97 -15.39
CA TYR A 98 8.49 11.59 -15.04
C TYR A 98 7.26 10.69 -15.00
N ALA A 99 6.08 11.23 -14.69
CA ALA A 99 4.81 10.54 -14.89
C ALA A 99 4.62 10.17 -16.37
N LYS A 100 4.88 11.12 -17.30
CA LYS A 100 4.88 10.85 -18.74
C LYS A 100 5.87 9.76 -19.11
N TRP A 101 7.10 9.85 -18.60
CA TRP A 101 8.12 8.84 -18.86
C TRP A 101 7.66 7.44 -18.40
N VAL A 102 7.04 7.33 -17.22
CA VAL A 102 6.48 6.08 -16.69
C VAL A 102 5.43 5.52 -17.66
N GLU A 103 4.47 6.34 -18.09
CA GLU A 103 3.43 5.92 -19.04
C GLU A 103 3.99 5.41 -20.37
N GLU A 104 5.04 6.07 -20.88
CA GLU A 104 5.61 5.76 -22.19
C GLU A 104 6.60 4.59 -22.18
N ASN A 105 7.23 4.28 -21.04
CA ASN A 105 8.39 3.38 -21.00
C ASN A 105 8.24 2.19 -20.05
N VAL A 106 7.34 2.22 -19.06
CA VAL A 106 7.17 1.10 -18.14
C VAL A 106 6.33 0.00 -18.78
N VAL A 107 6.87 -1.22 -18.75
CA VAL A 107 6.22 -2.44 -19.26
C VAL A 107 6.32 -3.51 -18.19
N PHE A 108 5.19 -3.99 -17.67
CA PHE A 108 5.17 -5.06 -16.67
C PHE A 108 5.15 -6.46 -17.27
N ASP A 109 4.99 -6.62 -18.59
CA ASP A 109 5.18 -7.91 -19.27
C ASP A 109 6.66 -8.30 -19.34
N ARG A 110 7.19 -8.79 -18.22
CA ARG A 110 8.58 -9.15 -18.06
C ARG A 110 8.70 -10.52 -17.42
N ASP A 111 9.65 -11.31 -17.91
CA ASP A 111 10.03 -12.57 -17.27
C ASP A 111 10.92 -12.27 -16.06
N VAL A 112 10.27 -11.89 -14.97
CA VAL A 112 10.92 -11.55 -13.69
C VAL A 112 9.97 -11.89 -12.54
N THR A 113 10.51 -12.52 -11.51
CA THR A 113 9.79 -12.80 -10.27
C THR A 113 9.90 -11.63 -9.32
N VAL A 114 8.76 -11.18 -8.79
CA VAL A 114 8.65 -10.06 -7.85
C VAL A 114 7.89 -10.49 -6.60
N SER A 115 8.09 -9.76 -5.50
CA SER A 115 7.27 -9.87 -4.29
C SER A 115 5.88 -9.28 -4.55
N VAL A 116 4.82 -10.03 -4.26
CA VAL A 116 3.43 -9.55 -4.40
C VAL A 116 3.18 -8.37 -3.46
N PHE A 117 3.70 -8.47 -2.23
CA PHE A 117 3.57 -7.46 -1.20
C PHE A 117 4.20 -6.13 -1.63
N GLU A 118 5.51 -6.13 -1.85
CA GLU A 118 6.24 -4.91 -2.16
C GLU A 118 5.73 -4.28 -3.46
N THR A 119 5.44 -5.10 -4.48
CA THR A 119 4.94 -4.60 -5.77
C THR A 119 3.58 -3.92 -5.60
N THR A 120 2.75 -4.41 -4.68
CA THR A 120 1.46 -3.80 -4.36
C THR A 120 1.65 -2.46 -3.65
N ILE A 121 2.37 -2.45 -2.52
CA ILE A 121 2.45 -1.24 -1.68
C ILE A 121 3.27 -0.10 -2.30
N ARG A 122 4.15 -0.39 -3.27
CA ARG A 122 5.03 0.62 -3.87
C ARG A 122 4.69 0.93 -5.32
N ALA A 123 4.70 -0.09 -6.19
CA ALA A 123 4.45 0.14 -7.61
C ALA A 123 2.95 0.38 -7.88
N LEU A 124 2.06 -0.51 -7.41
CA LEU A 124 0.62 -0.31 -7.59
C LEU A 124 0.13 0.90 -6.79
N GLY A 125 0.54 1.01 -5.51
CA GLY A 125 0.26 2.17 -4.66
C GLY A 125 0.74 3.49 -5.27
N GLY A 126 1.99 3.56 -5.73
CA GLY A 126 2.58 4.75 -6.34
C GLY A 126 1.92 5.14 -7.67
N LEU A 127 1.57 4.18 -8.52
CA LEU A 127 0.81 4.46 -9.76
C LEU A 127 -0.58 5.02 -9.46
N LEU A 128 -1.29 4.45 -8.49
CA LEU A 128 -2.60 4.94 -8.06
C LEU A 128 -2.49 6.33 -7.43
N ALA A 129 -1.52 6.54 -6.53
CA ALA A 129 -1.28 7.83 -5.91
C ALA A 129 -0.98 8.91 -6.96
N ALA A 130 -0.08 8.62 -7.91
CA ALA A 130 0.25 9.54 -9.00
C ALA A 130 -0.95 9.81 -9.93
N HIS A 131 -1.80 8.82 -10.21
CA HIS A 131 -3.07 9.05 -10.92
C HIS A 131 -3.94 10.08 -10.18
N PHE A 132 -4.12 9.91 -8.87
CA PHE A 132 -4.93 10.83 -8.07
C PHE A 132 -4.31 12.23 -7.90
N MET A 133 -2.98 12.39 -8.01
CA MET A 133 -2.38 13.73 -8.04
C MET A 133 -2.87 14.56 -9.24
N TYR A 134 -3.19 13.93 -10.37
CA TYR A 134 -3.86 14.60 -11.49
C TYR A 134 -5.36 14.75 -11.27
N GLU A 135 -6.06 13.67 -10.92
CA GLU A 135 -7.54 13.68 -10.80
C GLU A 135 -8.04 14.67 -9.75
N GLU A 136 -7.33 14.80 -8.63
CA GLU A 136 -7.68 15.74 -7.54
C GLU A 136 -7.15 17.17 -7.81
N GLY A 137 -6.48 17.40 -8.94
CA GLY A 137 -5.95 18.71 -9.32
C GLY A 137 -4.80 19.22 -8.46
N ILE A 138 -4.12 18.34 -7.70
CA ILE A 138 -2.91 18.68 -6.94
C ILE A 138 -1.81 19.13 -7.91
N VAL A 139 -1.62 18.38 -9.00
CA VAL A 139 -0.75 18.76 -10.10
C VAL A 139 -1.59 19.14 -11.32
N PRO A 140 -1.50 20.39 -11.81
CA PRO A 140 -2.24 20.80 -13.01
C PRO A 140 -1.69 20.07 -14.24
N ILE A 141 -2.60 19.65 -15.11
CA ILE A 141 -2.27 19.12 -16.44
C ILE A 141 -1.79 20.27 -17.33
N VAL A 142 -0.58 20.13 -17.87
CA VAL A 142 0.00 21.06 -18.85
C VAL A 142 0.23 20.25 -20.13
N PRO A 143 -0.65 20.36 -21.15
CA PRO A 143 -0.64 19.48 -22.31
C PRO A 143 0.69 19.40 -23.06
N GLU A 144 1.47 20.48 -23.06
CA GLU A 144 2.79 20.57 -23.69
C GLU A 144 3.85 19.74 -22.95
N GLU A 145 3.70 19.57 -21.63
CA GLU A 145 4.59 18.78 -20.79
C GLU A 145 4.10 17.33 -20.69
N HIS A 146 2.84 17.16 -20.29
CA HIS A 146 2.16 15.87 -20.18
C HIS A 146 0.65 16.04 -20.33
N LYS A 147 0.10 15.57 -21.45
CA LYS A 147 -1.34 15.48 -21.68
C LYS A 147 -1.88 14.21 -21.02
N TYR A 148 -1.95 14.22 -19.70
CA TYR A 148 -2.42 13.08 -18.92
C TYR A 148 -3.86 12.69 -19.31
N ASP A 149 -4.06 11.40 -19.59
CA ASP A 149 -5.34 10.83 -20.01
C ASP A 149 -5.67 9.52 -19.28
N GLY A 150 -5.07 9.31 -18.11
CA GLY A 150 -5.27 8.10 -17.30
C GLY A 150 -4.28 6.96 -17.57
N GLY A 151 -3.14 7.21 -18.22
CA GLY A 151 -2.13 6.18 -18.52
C GLY A 151 -1.57 5.49 -17.28
N LEU A 152 -1.30 6.24 -16.21
CA LEU A 152 -0.90 5.67 -14.92
C LEU A 152 -1.93 4.68 -14.35
N LEU A 153 -3.24 4.96 -14.46
CA LEU A 153 -4.29 4.03 -14.03
C LEU A 153 -4.31 2.77 -14.90
N ARG A 154 -4.09 2.89 -16.21
CA ARG A 154 -3.99 1.71 -17.10
C ARG A 154 -2.80 0.83 -16.74
N LEU A 155 -1.67 1.42 -16.38
CA LEU A 155 -0.51 0.68 -15.85
C LEU A 155 -0.82 0.00 -14.51
N ALA A 156 -1.53 0.67 -13.60
CA ALA A 156 -1.96 0.08 -12.34
C ALA A 156 -2.86 -1.15 -12.56
N VAL A 157 -3.80 -1.07 -13.51
CA VAL A 157 -4.65 -2.20 -13.92
C VAL A 157 -3.85 -3.35 -14.50
N ASP A 158 -2.89 -3.09 -15.41
CA ASP A 158 -2.01 -4.13 -15.97
C ASP A 158 -1.21 -4.83 -14.88
N LEU A 159 -0.57 -4.06 -14.00
CA LEU A 159 0.20 -4.61 -12.88
C LEU A 159 -0.67 -5.47 -11.96
N ALA A 160 -1.82 -4.96 -11.53
CA ALA A 160 -2.71 -5.70 -10.63
C ALA A 160 -3.22 -7.00 -11.27
N ASN A 161 -3.57 -6.98 -12.57
CA ASN A 161 -3.98 -8.19 -13.30
C ASN A 161 -2.89 -9.27 -13.29
N ARG A 162 -1.61 -8.89 -13.38
CA ARG A 162 -0.47 -9.80 -13.29
C ARG A 162 -0.27 -10.38 -11.90
N LEU A 163 -0.67 -9.65 -10.85
CA LEU A 163 -0.60 -10.10 -9.47
C LEU A 163 -1.76 -11.04 -9.08
N MET A 164 -2.92 -10.94 -9.74
CA MET A 164 -4.12 -11.71 -9.40
C MET A 164 -3.91 -13.24 -9.29
N PRO A 165 -3.10 -13.92 -10.13
CA PRO A 165 -2.86 -15.35 -9.99
C PRO A 165 -2.28 -15.76 -8.63
N ALA A 166 -1.60 -14.85 -7.91
CA ALA A 166 -1.05 -15.13 -6.58
C ALA A 166 -2.15 -15.47 -5.56
N PHE A 167 -3.36 -14.95 -5.72
CA PHE A 167 -4.50 -15.20 -4.83
C PHE A 167 -5.21 -16.54 -5.10
N ASN A 168 -4.78 -17.29 -6.12
CA ASN A 168 -5.38 -18.58 -6.47
C ASN A 168 -4.90 -19.70 -5.53
N THR A 169 -5.33 -19.59 -4.28
CA THR A 169 -5.10 -20.57 -3.21
C THR A 169 -6.44 -20.98 -2.59
N ASP A 170 -6.45 -22.15 -1.93
CA ASP A 170 -7.65 -22.69 -1.28
C ASP A 170 -8.21 -21.74 -0.22
N THR A 171 -7.35 -20.97 0.47
CA THR A 171 -7.79 -19.97 1.46
C THR A 171 -8.04 -18.58 0.86
N GLY A 172 -7.41 -18.26 -0.27
CA GLY A 172 -7.35 -16.90 -0.83
C GLY A 172 -6.20 -16.05 -0.29
N ILE A 173 -5.44 -16.53 0.70
CA ILE A 173 -4.16 -15.93 1.11
C ILE A 173 -3.19 -16.04 -0.09
N PRO A 174 -2.56 -14.96 -0.56
CA PRO A 174 -1.75 -15.02 -1.75
C PRO A 174 -0.38 -15.68 -1.50
N TYR A 175 0.18 -16.25 -2.57
CA TYR A 175 1.61 -16.55 -2.63
C TYR A 175 2.46 -15.29 -2.42
N GLY A 176 3.65 -15.45 -1.83
CA GLY A 176 4.54 -14.31 -1.55
C GLY A 176 5.18 -13.70 -2.80
N SER A 177 5.47 -14.53 -3.80
CA SER A 177 6.13 -14.11 -5.04
C SER A 177 5.36 -14.55 -6.28
N ILE A 178 5.53 -13.80 -7.37
CA ILE A 178 4.90 -14.07 -8.66
C ILE A 178 5.80 -13.61 -9.81
N ASN A 179 5.85 -14.36 -10.92
CA ASN A 179 6.47 -13.90 -12.16
C ASN A 179 5.48 -13.04 -12.96
N LEU A 180 5.89 -11.83 -13.35
CA LEU A 180 4.98 -10.86 -13.99
C LEU A 180 4.47 -11.28 -15.38
N ARG A 181 5.15 -12.23 -16.04
CA ARG A 181 4.71 -12.81 -17.32
C ARG A 181 4.09 -14.20 -17.15
N HIS A 182 4.69 -15.03 -16.31
CA HIS A 182 4.36 -16.46 -16.22
C HIS A 182 3.45 -16.82 -15.04
N GLY A 183 3.15 -15.88 -14.14
CA GLY A 183 2.35 -16.12 -12.95
C GLY A 183 3.14 -16.84 -11.85
N VAL A 184 2.44 -17.58 -10.99
CA VAL A 184 3.04 -18.25 -9.83
C VAL A 184 3.85 -19.45 -10.30
N SER A 185 5.11 -19.54 -9.86
CA SER A 185 5.94 -20.72 -10.14
C SER A 185 5.35 -21.97 -9.48
N PRO A 186 5.33 -23.14 -10.15
CA PRO A 186 4.97 -24.41 -9.51
C PRO A 186 5.86 -24.76 -8.30
N SER A 187 7.06 -24.17 -8.21
CA SER A 187 7.99 -24.35 -7.09
C SER A 187 7.87 -23.26 -6.01
N GLU A 188 6.94 -22.31 -6.13
CA GLU A 188 6.74 -21.26 -5.14
C GLU A 188 6.28 -21.88 -3.82
N THR A 189 6.83 -21.39 -2.71
CA THR A 189 6.45 -21.85 -1.38
C THR A 189 4.99 -21.49 -1.09
N THR A 190 4.25 -22.41 -0.48
CA THR A 190 2.90 -22.10 0.02
C THR A 190 2.95 -21.31 1.34
N ILE A 191 4.12 -21.06 1.90
CA ILE A 191 4.27 -20.33 3.16
C ILE A 191 4.31 -18.83 2.87
N ALA A 192 3.23 -18.14 3.22
CA ALA A 192 3.10 -16.69 3.10
C ALA A 192 3.49 -16.00 4.42
N ASN A 193 4.06 -14.81 4.28
CA ASN A 193 4.27 -13.87 5.37
C ASN A 193 2.95 -13.16 5.69
N ASN A 194 2.63 -12.94 6.98
CA ASN A 194 1.37 -12.33 7.39
C ASN A 194 1.19 -10.91 6.82
N ALA A 195 2.13 -9.99 7.09
CA ALA A 195 2.11 -8.64 6.50
C ALA A 195 2.08 -8.70 4.97
N GLY A 196 2.88 -9.58 4.37
CA GLY A 196 2.91 -9.73 2.91
C GLY A 196 1.58 -10.13 2.28
N ALA A 197 0.77 -10.91 3.00
CA ALA A 197 -0.55 -11.35 2.56
C ALA A 197 -1.70 -10.43 2.98
N GLY A 198 -1.54 -9.69 4.09
CA GLY A 198 -2.58 -8.85 4.68
C GLY A 198 -2.57 -7.40 4.18
N THR A 199 -1.44 -6.94 3.66
CA THR A 199 -1.18 -5.53 3.32
C THR A 199 -1.32 -5.29 1.82
N LEU A 200 -2.48 -5.64 1.28
CA LEU A 200 -2.81 -5.52 -0.16
C LEU A 200 -4.16 -4.83 -0.40
N LEU A 201 -4.94 -4.72 0.67
CA LEU A 201 -6.36 -4.42 0.61
C LEU A 201 -6.67 -2.98 0.21
N MET A 202 -5.86 -2.03 0.67
CA MET A 202 -6.08 -0.61 0.41
C MET A 202 -6.00 -0.32 -1.10
N GLU A 203 -4.90 -0.69 -1.73
CA GLU A 203 -4.61 -0.48 -3.15
C GLU A 203 -5.64 -1.20 -4.02
N MET A 204 -5.93 -2.46 -3.70
CA MET A 204 -6.88 -3.27 -4.45
C MET A 204 -8.33 -2.76 -4.32
N THR A 205 -8.70 -2.21 -3.16
CA THR A 205 -10.00 -1.54 -2.97
C THR A 205 -10.11 -0.27 -3.79
N VAL A 206 -9.07 0.57 -3.74
CA VAL A 206 -9.01 1.81 -4.55
C VAL A 206 -9.12 1.47 -6.03
N LEU A 207 -8.33 0.50 -6.51
CA LEU A 207 -8.34 0.06 -7.90
C LEU A 207 -9.74 -0.44 -8.32
N SER A 208 -10.40 -1.24 -7.49
CA SER A 208 -11.76 -1.72 -7.78
C SER A 208 -12.76 -0.58 -7.92
N ARG A 209 -12.67 0.43 -7.05
CA ARG A 209 -13.58 1.58 -7.06
C ARG A 209 -13.40 2.46 -8.30
N VAL A 210 -12.16 2.73 -8.71
CA VAL A 210 -11.89 3.59 -9.87
C VAL A 210 -12.13 2.89 -11.21
N THR A 211 -11.97 1.57 -11.25
CA THR A 211 -12.19 0.77 -12.48
C THR A 211 -13.61 0.23 -12.61
N GLY A 212 -14.31 0.05 -11.49
CA GLY A 212 -15.59 -0.66 -11.43
C GLY A 212 -15.46 -2.20 -11.46
N ASP A 213 -14.25 -2.75 -11.49
CA ASP A 213 -14.00 -4.20 -11.42
C ASP A 213 -13.67 -4.62 -9.99
N ASP A 214 -14.62 -5.26 -9.32
CA ASP A 214 -14.54 -5.63 -7.91
C ASP A 214 -13.67 -6.87 -7.64
N LYS A 215 -13.07 -7.51 -8.65
CA LYS A 215 -12.21 -8.68 -8.44
C LYS A 215 -11.00 -8.39 -7.57
N TYR A 216 -10.43 -7.18 -7.65
CA TYR A 216 -9.23 -6.82 -6.90
C TYR A 216 -9.55 -6.73 -5.40
N GLU A 217 -10.57 -5.97 -5.04
CA GLU A 217 -11.02 -5.81 -3.66
C GLU A 217 -11.44 -7.17 -3.09
N ARG A 218 -12.25 -7.95 -3.81
CA ARG A 218 -12.69 -9.27 -3.33
C ARG A 218 -11.52 -10.20 -3.01
N ALA A 219 -10.49 -10.23 -3.85
CA ALA A 219 -9.33 -11.09 -3.63
C ALA A 219 -8.54 -10.67 -2.37
N ALA A 220 -8.20 -9.38 -2.25
CA ALA A 220 -7.49 -8.88 -1.09
C ALA A 220 -8.32 -8.92 0.21
N ARG A 221 -9.64 -8.70 0.11
CA ARG A 221 -10.61 -8.85 1.20
C ARG A 221 -10.61 -10.27 1.72
N ARG A 222 -10.75 -11.26 0.83
CA ARG A 222 -10.72 -12.68 1.20
C ARG A 222 -9.42 -13.05 1.92
N ALA A 223 -8.27 -12.57 1.44
CA ALA A 223 -6.98 -12.79 2.10
C ALA A 223 -6.94 -12.19 3.52
N SER A 224 -7.32 -10.92 3.65
CA SER A 224 -7.39 -10.19 4.93
C SER A 224 -8.30 -10.90 5.95
N GLU A 225 -9.46 -11.36 5.49
CA GLU A 225 -10.43 -12.09 6.32
C GLU A 225 -9.94 -13.49 6.70
N ALA A 226 -9.27 -14.20 5.78
CA ALA A 226 -8.69 -15.51 6.04
C ALA A 226 -7.56 -15.44 7.08
N LEU A 227 -6.66 -14.45 6.99
CA LEU A 227 -5.62 -14.21 7.99
C LEU A 227 -6.22 -13.97 9.37
N PHE A 228 -7.21 -13.06 9.45
CA PHE A 228 -7.87 -12.78 10.72
C PHE A 228 -8.61 -14.01 11.25
N ALA A 229 -9.29 -14.76 10.39
CA ALA A 229 -10.01 -15.99 10.77
C ALA A 229 -9.09 -17.07 11.32
N ALA A 230 -7.84 -17.15 10.85
CA ALA A 230 -6.84 -18.11 11.30
C ALA A 230 -6.25 -17.81 12.68
N ARG A 231 -6.51 -16.62 13.27
CA ARG A 231 -5.99 -16.23 14.60
C ARG A 231 -6.25 -17.29 15.69
N ASP A 232 -5.41 -17.30 16.72
CA ASP A 232 -5.61 -18.19 17.86
C ASP A 232 -6.94 -17.90 18.57
N GLY A 233 -7.70 -18.97 18.86
CA GLY A 233 -9.05 -18.85 19.43
C GLY A 233 -9.08 -18.36 20.88
N ARG A 234 -7.95 -18.40 21.61
CA ARG A 234 -7.86 -17.94 23.00
C ARG A 234 -7.25 -16.55 23.12
N THR A 235 -6.17 -16.28 22.40
CA THR A 235 -5.42 -15.01 22.50
C THR A 235 -5.86 -13.99 21.47
N GLU A 236 -6.58 -14.40 20.43
CA GLU A 236 -6.93 -13.60 19.24
C GLU A 236 -5.72 -13.09 18.43
N LEU A 237 -4.51 -13.59 18.73
CA LEU A 237 -3.29 -13.21 18.03
C LEU A 237 -3.12 -13.99 16.72
N MET A 238 -2.51 -13.35 15.74
CA MET A 238 -2.13 -13.95 14.46
C MET A 238 -0.63 -14.31 14.47
N GLY A 239 -0.26 -15.40 13.80
CA GLY A 239 1.14 -15.80 13.65
C GLY A 239 1.89 -14.99 12.57
N THR A 240 3.18 -15.27 12.43
CA THR A 240 4.07 -14.59 11.47
C THR A 240 4.01 -15.19 10.07
N HIS A 241 3.98 -16.53 9.96
CA HIS A 241 3.95 -17.24 8.68
C HIS A 241 2.81 -18.24 8.63
N ILE A 242 2.12 -18.31 7.51
CA ILE A 242 0.92 -19.14 7.30
C ILE A 242 1.04 -19.93 6.01
N ASN A 243 0.58 -21.18 6.02
CA ASN A 243 0.41 -21.93 4.79
C ASN A 243 -0.84 -21.43 4.06
N ALA A 244 -0.65 -20.80 2.90
CA ALA A 244 -1.69 -20.20 2.07
C ALA A 244 -2.72 -21.22 1.53
N GLN A 245 -2.39 -22.51 1.47
CA GLN A 245 -3.34 -23.55 1.05
C GLN A 245 -4.17 -24.08 2.22
N THR A 246 -3.57 -24.24 3.40
CA THR A 246 -4.27 -24.86 4.54
C THR A 246 -4.82 -23.86 5.56
N GLY A 247 -4.35 -22.62 5.56
CA GLY A 247 -4.69 -21.61 6.57
C GLY A 247 -4.07 -21.86 7.93
N VAL A 248 -3.08 -22.76 8.02
CA VAL A 248 -2.40 -23.11 9.27
C VAL A 248 -1.13 -22.29 9.43
N TRP A 249 -0.98 -21.62 10.57
CA TRP A 249 0.26 -20.93 10.93
C TRP A 249 1.42 -21.93 11.03
N THR A 250 2.54 -21.61 10.40
CA THR A 250 3.79 -22.36 10.47
C THR A 250 4.84 -21.68 11.34
N LEU A 251 4.67 -20.38 11.60
CA LEU A 251 5.43 -19.62 12.59
C LEU A 251 4.44 -18.81 13.42
N PHE A 252 4.47 -19.01 14.74
CA PHE A 252 3.37 -18.68 15.65
C PHE A 252 3.64 -17.46 16.53
N GLU A 253 4.85 -16.94 16.47
CA GLU A 253 5.26 -15.70 17.09
C GLU A 253 4.37 -14.56 16.59
N SER A 254 3.95 -13.74 17.53
CA SER A 254 3.08 -12.60 17.35
C SER A 254 3.76 -11.37 17.92
N SER A 255 3.81 -10.31 17.13
CA SER A 255 4.43 -9.03 17.48
C SER A 255 3.68 -7.90 16.77
N VAL A 256 4.08 -6.67 17.04
CA VAL A 256 3.70 -5.49 16.24
C VAL A 256 4.87 -5.01 15.36
N GLY A 257 5.90 -5.85 15.23
CA GLY A 257 7.06 -5.58 14.39
C GLY A 257 6.89 -6.13 12.98
N GLY A 258 8.01 -6.15 12.25
CA GLY A 258 8.06 -6.65 10.88
C GLY A 258 7.41 -8.04 10.76
N CYS A 259 6.78 -8.28 9.61
CA CYS A 259 5.99 -9.46 9.25
C CYS A 259 4.55 -9.50 9.78
N ILE A 260 4.12 -8.60 10.67
CA ILE A 260 2.71 -8.54 11.16
C ILE A 260 2.17 -7.11 11.17
N ASP A 261 3.02 -6.14 11.51
CA ASP A 261 2.75 -4.70 11.57
C ASP A 261 1.59 -4.20 10.69
N SER A 262 1.76 -4.28 9.39
CA SER A 262 0.94 -3.61 8.40
C SER A 262 -0.40 -4.32 8.13
N THR A 263 -0.52 -5.62 8.47
CA THR A 263 -1.83 -6.30 8.48
C THR A 263 -2.78 -5.63 9.47
N ILE A 264 -2.28 -5.33 10.68
CA ILE A 264 -3.06 -4.66 11.73
C ILE A 264 -3.36 -3.22 11.31
N GLU A 265 -2.38 -2.53 10.72
CA GLU A 265 -2.54 -1.18 10.17
C GLU A 265 -3.65 -1.11 9.11
N TYR A 266 -3.72 -2.10 8.22
CA TYR A 266 -4.67 -2.10 7.11
C TYR A 266 -6.11 -2.32 7.56
N PHE A 267 -6.35 -2.97 8.70
CA PHE A 267 -7.70 -3.05 9.27
C PHE A 267 -8.25 -1.64 9.57
N ILE A 268 -7.51 -0.81 10.32
CA ILE A 268 -7.99 0.54 10.65
C ILE A 268 -7.99 1.48 9.43
N LYS A 269 -6.97 1.38 8.56
CA LYS A 269 -6.93 2.20 7.33
C LYS A 269 -8.07 1.87 6.37
N SER A 270 -8.38 0.59 6.19
CA SER A 270 -9.52 0.15 5.37
C SER A 270 -10.84 0.63 5.95
N HIS A 271 -11.03 0.54 7.27
CA HIS A 271 -12.21 1.13 7.91
C HIS A 271 -12.32 2.63 7.63
N SER A 272 -11.24 3.39 7.82
CA SER A 272 -11.21 4.84 7.55
C SER A 272 -11.55 5.17 6.08
N MET A 273 -11.04 4.38 5.14
CA MET A 273 -11.25 4.59 3.69
C MET A 273 -12.65 4.16 3.21
N THR A 274 -13.27 3.20 3.87
CA THR A 274 -14.47 2.52 3.33
C THR A 274 -15.71 2.64 4.21
N GLY A 275 -15.55 2.95 5.50
CA GLY A 275 -16.59 2.83 6.51
C GLY A 275 -16.93 1.40 6.91
N ASN A 276 -16.18 0.38 6.45
CA ASN A 276 -16.47 -1.03 6.75
C ASN A 276 -16.26 -1.31 8.25
N VAL A 277 -17.35 -1.61 8.96
CA VAL A 277 -17.32 -1.86 10.41
C VAL A 277 -16.60 -3.17 10.76
N GLY A 278 -16.66 -4.18 9.89
CA GLY A 278 -15.92 -5.43 10.09
C GLY A 278 -14.41 -5.23 10.15
N ASP A 279 -13.88 -4.26 9.39
CA ASP A 279 -12.46 -3.91 9.45
C ASP A 279 -12.10 -3.20 10.77
N TRP A 280 -12.98 -2.33 11.27
CA TRP A 280 -12.83 -1.75 12.60
C TRP A 280 -12.82 -2.82 13.69
N GLU A 281 -13.75 -3.77 13.65
CA GLU A 281 -13.83 -4.87 14.62
C GLU A 281 -12.57 -5.74 14.62
N ARG A 282 -11.99 -6.02 13.43
CA ARG A 282 -10.71 -6.74 13.31
C ARG A 282 -9.57 -5.96 13.97
N PHE A 283 -9.44 -4.68 13.65
CA PHE A 283 -8.44 -3.80 14.27
C PHE A 283 -8.57 -3.78 15.79
N GLU A 284 -9.78 -3.54 16.28
CA GLU A 284 -10.06 -3.33 17.69
C GLU A 284 -9.80 -4.61 18.52
N ARG A 285 -10.13 -5.79 17.97
CA ARG A 285 -9.74 -7.09 18.54
C ARG A 285 -8.23 -7.31 18.54
N SER A 286 -7.56 -7.07 17.42
CA SER A 286 -6.09 -7.20 17.34
C SER A 286 -5.40 -6.25 18.32
N ALA A 287 -5.84 -5.00 18.43
CA ALA A 287 -5.29 -4.01 19.35
C ALA A 287 -5.47 -4.43 20.82
N ARG A 288 -6.64 -4.95 21.20
CA ARG A 288 -6.85 -5.52 22.54
C ARG A 288 -5.95 -6.71 22.83
N ALA A 289 -5.82 -7.64 21.88
CA ALA A 289 -4.94 -8.80 22.03
C ALA A 289 -3.48 -8.39 22.22
N VAL A 290 -3.00 -7.43 21.41
CA VAL A 290 -1.67 -6.82 21.57
C VAL A 290 -1.50 -6.21 22.95
N HIS A 291 -2.48 -5.42 23.42
CA HIS A 291 -2.40 -4.80 24.74
C HIS A 291 -2.34 -5.84 25.88
N LEU A 292 -3.08 -6.94 25.77
CA LEU A 292 -3.15 -7.97 26.80
C LEU A 292 -1.91 -8.89 26.84
N TYR A 293 -1.35 -9.24 25.68
CA TYR A 293 -0.36 -10.32 25.58
C TYR A 293 1.04 -9.85 25.16
N ILE A 294 1.13 -8.75 24.40
CA ILE A 294 2.38 -8.23 23.83
C ILE A 294 2.89 -7.02 24.65
N MET A 295 1.99 -6.19 25.19
CA MET A 295 2.37 -5.02 25.98
C MET A 295 2.63 -5.39 27.45
N LYS A 296 3.83 -5.09 27.98
CA LYS A 296 4.15 -5.21 29.41
C LYS A 296 4.88 -3.98 29.92
N GLY A 297 4.32 -3.32 30.94
CA GLY A 297 4.95 -2.17 31.60
C GLY A 297 5.23 -0.98 30.67
N GLY A 298 4.42 -0.78 29.62
CA GLY A 298 4.63 0.25 28.60
C GLY A 298 5.62 -0.14 27.50
N MET A 299 6.19 -1.34 27.53
CA MET A 299 7.07 -1.88 26.48
C MET A 299 6.34 -2.94 25.64
N LEU A 300 6.71 -3.03 24.37
CA LEU A 300 6.23 -4.05 23.43
C LEU A 300 7.19 -5.25 23.46
N LEU A 301 6.66 -6.46 23.68
CA LEU A 301 7.43 -7.71 23.71
C LEU A 301 6.88 -8.68 22.66
N GLU A 302 7.76 -9.44 22.00
CA GLU A 302 7.31 -10.58 21.20
C GLU A 302 6.64 -11.64 22.10
N SER A 303 5.55 -12.22 21.61
CA SER A 303 4.80 -13.25 22.33
C SER A 303 4.54 -14.46 21.42
N SER A 304 4.66 -15.68 21.94
CA SER A 304 4.24 -16.88 21.21
C SER A 304 2.80 -17.22 21.58
N SER A 305 1.95 -17.34 20.56
CA SER A 305 0.52 -17.60 20.74
C SER A 305 0.22 -19.05 21.16
N PHE A 306 1.18 -19.95 21.00
CA PHE A 306 1.05 -21.38 21.29
C PHE A 306 2.01 -21.77 22.41
N ARG A 307 1.47 -22.08 23.60
CA ARG A 307 2.20 -22.85 24.61
C ARG A 307 2.05 -24.33 24.28
N ASN A 308 3.18 -25.04 24.28
CA ASN A 308 3.26 -26.51 24.22
C ASN A 308 2.12 -27.18 24.98
N THR A 309 1.35 -28.00 24.28
CA THR A 309 0.84 -29.27 24.80
C THR A 309 1.58 -30.38 24.10
#